data_AF-A0A662D5R9-F1
#
_entry.id   AF-A0A662D5R9-F1
#
_cell.length_a   1.000
_cell.length_b   1.000
_cell.length_c   1.000
_cell.angle_alpha   90.00
_cell.angle_beta   90.00
_cell.angle_gamma   90.00
#
_symmetry.space_group_name_H-M   'P 1'
#
loop_
_entity.id
_entity.type
_entity.pdbx_description
1 polymer ?
#
loop_
_entity_poly.entity_id
_entity_poly.type
_entity_poly.pdbx_seq_one_letter_code
_entity_poly.pdbx_strand_id
1 'polypeptide(L)'
;MLIVTIVAIGAQSALASCPEPPDLETGFAEADIVFIGVVVELTNNDRTAKMEIESVWKGPQLPDVVTVHGSPDNPDDPNLFTSVDRTFTFGTYVVFPFNTQPPFRDNICTLTQRTTPALDAINPDAKELIDNGTGVVTTTVAATGDIPPPVPRQQSDVPDPEQVNEGRFPSLALSISLATVLMTIGLFAWWRRSQ
;
A
#
# COMPACT_ATOMS: atom_id res chain seq x y z
N MET A 1 -26.82 46.38 23.29
CA MET A 1 -26.29 46.24 21.92
C MET A 1 -25.36 45.03 21.95
N LEU A 2 -25.83 43.88 21.44
CA LEU A 2 -25.18 42.57 21.60
C LEU A 2 -24.33 42.31 20.35
N ILE A 3 -23.02 42.15 20.51
CA ILE A 3 -22.09 41.91 19.39
C ILE A 3 -21.94 40.39 19.26
N VAL A 4 -22.42 39.84 18.15
CA VAL A 4 -22.25 38.42 17.79
C VAL A 4 -21.05 38.33 16.84
N THR A 5 -19.95 37.74 17.31
CA THR A 5 -18.74 37.53 16.52
C THR A 5 -18.81 36.16 15.86
N ILE A 6 -19.02 36.13 14.54
CA ILE A 6 -19.01 34.89 13.75
C ILE A 6 -17.54 34.57 13.41
N VAL A 7 -16.99 33.54 14.03
CA VAL A 7 -15.68 32.99 13.65
C VAL A 7 -15.90 32.04 12.47
N ALA A 8 -15.53 32.49 11.27
CA ALA A 8 -15.50 31.65 10.08
C ALA A 8 -14.32 30.68 10.19
N ILE A 9 -14.61 29.41 10.43
CA ILE A 9 -13.61 28.34 10.37
C ILE A 9 -13.40 28.03 8.88
N GLY A 10 -12.34 28.57 8.29
CA GLY A 10 -11.94 28.23 6.93
C GLY A 10 -11.52 26.76 6.86
N ALA A 11 -12.06 26.01 5.90
CA ALA A 11 -11.60 24.66 5.60
C ALA A 11 -10.12 24.73 5.18
N GLN A 12 -9.23 24.16 5.98
CA GLN A 12 -7.84 23.99 5.60
C GLN A 12 -7.78 22.85 4.59
N SER A 13 -7.32 23.13 3.37
CA SER A 13 -6.97 22.09 2.41
C SER A 13 -5.92 21.21 3.06
N ALA A 14 -6.26 19.95 3.34
CA ALA A 14 -5.27 18.96 3.73
C ALA A 14 -4.33 18.79 2.52
N LEU A 15 -3.08 19.25 2.67
CA LEU A 15 -2.04 18.96 1.70
C LEU A 15 -1.77 17.45 1.81
N ALA A 16 -2.36 16.67 0.91
CA ALA A 16 -1.95 15.29 0.74
C ALA A 16 -0.45 15.29 0.38
N SER A 17 0.33 14.45 1.05
CA SER A 17 1.77 14.37 0.79
C SER A 17 2.10 13.79 -0.59
N CYS A 18 1.11 13.21 -1.26
CA CYS A 18 1.20 12.67 -2.61
C CYS A 18 0.39 13.54 -3.58
N PRO A 19 0.88 13.74 -4.82
CA PRO A 19 0.03 14.23 -5.90
C PRO A 19 -1.11 13.23 -6.15
N GLU A 20 -2.20 13.70 -6.73
CA GLU A 20 -3.26 12.81 -7.20
C GLU A 20 -2.66 11.82 -8.21
N PRO A 21 -2.74 10.50 -7.96
CA PRO A 21 -2.15 9.52 -8.85
C PRO A 21 -2.91 9.51 -10.18
N PRO A 22 -2.23 9.32 -11.32
CA PRO A 22 -2.92 9.13 -12.59
C PRO A 22 -3.75 7.85 -12.55
N ASP A 23 -4.69 7.72 -13.48
CA ASP A 23 -5.36 6.45 -13.69
C ASP A 23 -4.35 5.36 -14.12
N LEU A 24 -4.73 4.10 -13.95
CA LEU A 24 -3.84 2.98 -14.14
C LEU A 24 -3.33 2.83 -15.59
N GLU A 25 -4.16 3.17 -16.59
CA GLU A 25 -3.77 3.08 -18.00
C GLU A 25 -2.74 4.17 -18.35
N THR A 26 -3.01 5.40 -17.93
CA THR A 26 -2.08 6.53 -18.10
C THR A 26 -0.77 6.27 -17.37
N GLY A 27 -0.82 5.81 -16.12
CA GLY A 27 0.37 5.49 -15.35
C GLY A 27 1.21 4.36 -15.95
N PHE A 28 0.57 3.34 -16.52
CA PHE A 28 1.27 2.29 -17.27
C PHE A 28 1.91 2.81 -18.56
N ALA A 29 1.22 3.71 -19.27
CA ALA A 29 1.76 4.33 -20.48
C ALA A 29 3.00 5.20 -20.18
N GLU A 30 3.00 5.91 -19.05
CA GLU A 30 4.08 6.82 -18.64
C GLU A 30 5.26 6.13 -17.94
N ALA A 31 5.03 5.01 -17.25
CA ALA A 31 6.09 4.33 -16.49
C ALA A 31 7.21 3.78 -17.38
N ASP A 32 8.47 3.93 -17.00
CA ASP A 32 9.59 3.33 -17.74
C ASP A 32 9.72 1.82 -17.50
N ILE A 33 9.41 1.39 -16.27
CA ILE A 33 9.51 0.00 -15.79
C ILE A 33 8.18 -0.38 -15.13
N VAL A 34 7.67 -1.57 -15.46
CA VAL A 34 6.55 -2.21 -14.76
C VAL A 34 6.82 -3.70 -14.71
N PHE A 35 6.73 -4.31 -13.53
CA PHE A 35 6.91 -5.75 -13.36
C PHE A 35 5.98 -6.32 -12.30
N ILE A 36 5.73 -7.62 -12.38
CA ILE A 36 5.08 -8.42 -11.35
C ILE A 36 6.16 -9.09 -10.52
N GLY A 37 6.08 -8.91 -9.21
CA GLY A 37 7.03 -9.50 -8.26
C GLY A 37 6.34 -10.09 -7.04
N VAL A 38 6.86 -11.21 -6.55
CA VAL A 38 6.44 -11.86 -5.30
C VAL A 38 7.40 -11.50 -4.20
N VAL A 39 6.90 -10.90 -3.12
CA VAL A 39 7.71 -10.61 -1.93
C VAL A 39 8.13 -11.92 -1.26
N VAL A 40 9.44 -12.17 -1.18
CA VAL A 40 10.04 -13.36 -0.57
C VAL A 40 10.80 -13.05 0.72
N GLU A 41 11.18 -11.80 0.94
CA GLU A 41 11.85 -11.35 2.17
C GLU A 41 11.45 -9.90 2.48
N LEU A 42 11.27 -9.60 3.77
CA LEU A 42 10.96 -8.28 4.28
C LEU A 42 12.01 -7.88 5.31
N THR A 43 12.55 -6.67 5.17
CA THR A 43 13.52 -6.07 6.08
C THR A 43 13.18 -4.60 6.31
N ASN A 44 13.93 -3.94 7.20
CA ASN A 44 13.75 -2.52 7.51
C ASN A 44 12.30 -2.19 7.94
N ASN A 45 11.77 -2.91 8.93
CA ASN A 45 10.38 -2.78 9.39
C ASN A 45 9.37 -2.85 8.22
N ASP A 46 9.56 -3.85 7.37
CA ASP A 46 8.78 -4.12 6.16
C ASP A 46 8.82 -3.02 5.08
N ARG A 47 9.73 -2.05 5.18
CA ARG A 47 9.93 -1.00 4.15
C ARG A 47 10.93 -1.39 3.06
N THR A 48 11.55 -2.56 3.16
CA THR A 48 12.37 -3.11 2.07
C THR A 48 11.90 -4.52 1.76
N ALA A 49 11.49 -4.72 0.52
CA ALA A 49 11.05 -6.00 0.00
C ALA A 49 12.07 -6.56 -0.99
N LYS A 50 12.46 -7.81 -0.78
CA LYS A 50 13.12 -8.60 -1.82
C LYS A 50 12.02 -9.34 -2.58
N MET A 51 12.01 -9.21 -3.89
CA MET A 51 10.98 -9.76 -4.75
C MET A 51 11.58 -10.70 -5.78
N GLU A 52 10.98 -11.88 -5.94
CA GLU A 52 11.18 -12.75 -7.09
C GLU A 52 10.33 -12.23 -8.25
N ILE A 53 10.94 -12.03 -9.42
CA ILE A 53 10.26 -11.51 -10.61
C ILE A 53 9.47 -12.63 -11.29
N GLU A 54 8.15 -12.46 -11.38
CA GLU A 54 7.29 -13.38 -12.15
C GLU A 54 7.21 -12.98 -13.62
N SER A 55 7.04 -11.68 -13.90
CA SER A 55 6.96 -11.16 -15.26
C SER A 55 7.39 -9.70 -15.33
N VAL A 56 7.95 -9.29 -16.45
CA VAL A 56 8.28 -7.89 -16.74
C VAL A 56 7.29 -7.40 -17.80
N TRP A 57 6.38 -6.52 -17.42
CA TRP A 57 5.36 -5.96 -18.32
C TRP A 57 5.89 -4.81 -19.16
N LYS A 58 6.87 -4.06 -18.64
CA LYS A 58 7.51 -2.94 -19.33
C LYS A 58 8.94 -2.74 -18.84
N GLY A 59 9.84 -2.42 -19.75
CA GLY A 59 11.27 -2.20 -19.46
C GLY A 59 12.18 -3.30 -20.02
N PRO A 60 13.50 -3.21 -19.75
CA PRO A 60 14.43 -4.28 -20.09
C PRO A 60 14.23 -5.51 -19.20
N GLN A 61 14.82 -6.63 -19.61
CA GLN A 61 14.88 -7.83 -18.78
C GLN A 61 15.51 -7.53 -17.42
N LEU A 62 14.87 -7.99 -16.35
CA LEU A 62 15.35 -7.85 -14.98
C LEU A 62 16.00 -9.16 -14.47
N PRO A 63 16.85 -9.09 -13.43
CA PRO A 63 17.28 -10.28 -12.70
C PRO A 63 16.10 -11.00 -12.05
N ASP A 64 16.22 -12.31 -11.82
CA ASP A 64 15.17 -13.14 -11.20
C ASP A 64 14.74 -12.65 -9.81
N VAL A 65 15.65 -11.95 -9.10
CA VAL A 65 15.38 -11.38 -7.79
C VAL A 65 15.87 -9.94 -7.72
N VAL A 66 15.01 -9.04 -7.25
CA VAL A 66 15.31 -7.61 -7.09
C VAL A 66 14.97 -7.13 -5.68
N THR A 67 15.55 -5.99 -5.29
CA THR A 67 15.21 -5.28 -4.05
C THR A 67 14.39 -4.04 -4.38
N VAL A 68 13.31 -3.82 -3.64
CA VAL A 68 12.46 -2.63 -3.72
C VAL A 68 12.43 -1.95 -2.34
N HIS A 69 12.87 -0.70 -2.29
CA HIS A 69 12.84 0.13 -1.09
C HIS A 69 11.61 1.03 -1.11
N GLY A 70 10.73 0.88 -0.12
CA GLY A 70 9.53 1.69 0.10
C GLY A 70 9.81 3.04 0.79
N SER A 71 11.06 3.32 1.15
CA SER A 71 11.51 4.62 1.66
C SER A 71 12.65 5.12 0.77
N PRO A 72 12.34 5.94 -0.26
CA PRO A 72 13.27 6.24 -1.34
C PRO A 72 14.42 7.18 -0.89
N ASP A 73 14.16 8.01 0.12
CA ASP A 73 15.12 9.01 0.59
C ASP A 73 16.13 8.42 1.59
N ASN A 74 15.77 7.37 2.32
CA ASN A 74 16.59 6.77 3.38
C ASN A 74 16.42 5.24 3.43
N PRO A 75 16.81 4.51 2.36
CA PRO A 75 16.51 3.09 2.21
C PRO A 75 17.13 2.20 3.31
N ASP A 76 18.24 2.64 3.91
CA ASP A 76 19.05 1.86 4.85
C ASP A 76 18.88 2.27 6.33
N ASP A 77 18.14 3.34 6.64
CA ASP A 77 17.95 3.78 8.03
C ASP A 77 16.65 3.21 8.62
N PRO A 78 16.72 2.26 9.57
CA PRO A 78 15.53 1.69 10.18
C PRO A 78 14.78 2.62 11.12
N ASN A 79 15.41 3.70 11.59
CA ASN A 79 14.83 4.63 12.55
C ASN A 79 14.22 5.86 11.89
N LEU A 80 14.52 6.11 10.61
CA LEU A 80 13.99 7.23 9.86
C LEU A 80 12.76 6.77 9.07
N PHE A 81 11.60 7.31 9.45
CA PHE A 81 10.34 7.07 8.77
C PHE A 81 9.70 8.38 8.34
N THR A 82 9.12 8.38 7.16
CA THR A 82 8.37 9.50 6.61
C THR A 82 6.90 9.12 6.45
N SER A 83 6.02 10.12 6.32
CA SER A 83 4.60 9.89 6.06
C SER A 83 4.31 9.30 4.68
N VAL A 84 5.30 9.26 3.78
CA VAL A 84 5.15 8.70 2.43
C VAL A 84 5.80 7.34 2.27
N ASP A 85 6.43 6.80 3.31
CA ASP A 85 7.03 5.48 3.23
C ASP A 85 5.97 4.40 2.98
N ARG A 86 6.28 3.49 2.07
CA ARG A 86 5.50 2.28 1.84
C ARG A 86 6.03 1.15 2.72
N THR A 87 5.11 0.46 3.38
CA THR A 87 5.37 -0.87 3.93
C THR A 87 4.84 -1.94 2.99
N PHE A 88 5.58 -3.03 2.87
CA PHE A 88 5.22 -4.20 2.12
C PHE A 88 4.74 -5.30 3.07
N THR A 89 4.18 -6.33 2.47
CA THR A 89 3.63 -7.46 3.20
C THR A 89 3.64 -8.64 2.21
N PHE A 90 3.86 -9.87 2.67
CA PHE A 90 4.09 -11.01 1.76
C PHE A 90 2.98 -11.19 0.71
N GLY A 91 3.35 -11.54 -0.52
CA GLY A 91 2.45 -11.76 -1.65
C GLY A 91 2.91 -11.07 -2.93
N THR A 92 2.04 -11.05 -3.94
CA THR A 92 2.36 -10.56 -5.29
C THR A 92 1.95 -9.11 -5.50
N TYR A 93 2.81 -8.34 -6.15
CA TYR A 93 2.61 -6.91 -6.46
C TYR A 93 2.86 -6.64 -7.93
N VAL A 94 2.13 -5.67 -8.47
CA VAL A 94 2.58 -4.91 -9.64
C VAL A 94 3.36 -3.70 -9.14
N VAL A 95 4.56 -3.50 -9.65
CA VAL A 95 5.51 -2.49 -9.13
C VAL A 95 5.76 -1.42 -10.19
N PHE A 96 5.62 -0.16 -9.77
CA PHE A 96 5.85 1.04 -10.58
C PHE A 96 6.94 1.89 -9.90
N PRO A 97 8.23 1.54 -10.05
CA PRO A 97 9.30 2.21 -9.33
C PRO A 97 9.63 3.59 -9.91
N PHE A 98 10.25 4.46 -9.10
CA PHE A 98 10.71 5.79 -9.54
C PHE A 98 11.94 5.77 -10.46
N ASN A 99 12.69 4.67 -10.45
CA ASN A 99 13.96 4.54 -11.16
C ASN A 99 13.96 3.30 -12.05
N THR A 100 14.84 3.29 -13.03
CA THR A 100 14.84 2.30 -14.11
C THR A 100 15.77 1.10 -13.88
N GLN A 101 16.48 1.06 -12.75
CA GLN A 101 17.47 0.02 -12.44
C GLN A 101 17.41 -0.37 -10.96
N PRO A 102 17.65 -1.65 -10.61
CA PRO A 102 17.70 -2.09 -9.23
C PRO A 102 18.94 -1.56 -8.48
N PRO A 103 18.87 -1.35 -7.15
CA PRO A 103 17.69 -1.52 -6.31
C PRO A 103 16.62 -0.45 -6.62
N PHE A 104 15.37 -0.88 -6.67
CA PHE A 104 14.25 -0.02 -7.03
C PHE A 104 13.82 0.82 -5.83
N ARG A 105 13.36 2.03 -6.12
CA ARG A 105 12.79 2.97 -5.15
C ARG A 105 11.30 3.12 -5.39
N ASP A 106 10.56 3.07 -4.30
CA ASP A 106 9.12 3.10 -4.24
C ASP A 106 8.69 3.88 -2.99
N ASN A 107 7.46 4.38 -2.97
CA ASN A 107 6.82 4.97 -1.81
C ASN A 107 5.30 4.88 -1.98
N ILE A 108 4.52 5.40 -1.03
CA ILE A 108 3.05 5.30 -1.09
C ILE A 108 2.41 6.12 -2.23
N CYS A 109 3.17 7.01 -2.88
CA CYS A 109 2.69 7.86 -3.96
C CYS A 109 2.86 7.25 -5.35
N THR A 110 3.47 6.08 -5.48
CA THR A 110 3.51 5.33 -6.75
C THR A 110 2.23 4.51 -6.95
N LEU A 111 2.04 4.02 -8.18
CA LEU A 111 0.98 3.06 -8.51
C LEU A 111 1.27 1.63 -8.07
N THR A 112 2.36 1.37 -7.32
CA THR A 112 2.65 0.03 -6.80
C THR A 112 1.50 -0.45 -5.91
N GLN A 113 0.98 -1.63 -6.21
CA GLN A 113 -0.13 -2.22 -5.46
C GLN A 113 -0.08 -3.75 -5.51
N ARG A 114 -0.76 -4.39 -4.56
CA ARG A 114 -0.99 -5.84 -4.61
C ARG A 114 -1.74 -6.19 -5.89
N THR A 115 -1.43 -7.35 -6.46
CA THR A 115 -2.13 -7.80 -7.65
C THR A 115 -3.60 -8.06 -7.34
N THR A 116 -4.48 -7.58 -8.23
CA THR A 116 -5.92 -7.80 -8.18
C THR A 116 -6.42 -8.07 -9.59
N PRO A 117 -7.59 -8.72 -9.78
CA PRO A 117 -8.17 -8.93 -11.10
C PRO A 117 -8.38 -7.64 -11.92
N ALA A 118 -8.48 -6.48 -11.27
CA ALA A 118 -8.60 -5.20 -11.96
C ALA A 118 -7.37 -4.84 -12.81
N LEU A 119 -6.20 -5.43 -12.53
CA LEU A 119 -4.98 -5.23 -13.30
C LEU A 119 -4.98 -5.95 -14.66
N ASP A 120 -5.91 -6.87 -14.90
CA ASP A 120 -6.01 -7.60 -16.18
C ASP A 120 -6.25 -6.63 -17.35
N ALA A 121 -6.83 -5.45 -17.09
CA ALA A 121 -7.02 -4.40 -18.08
C ALA A 121 -5.71 -3.86 -18.67
N ILE A 122 -4.63 -3.82 -17.87
CA ILE A 122 -3.31 -3.31 -18.27
C ILE A 122 -2.28 -4.41 -18.50
N ASN A 123 -2.63 -5.67 -18.23
CA ASN A 123 -1.73 -6.80 -18.43
C ASN A 123 -1.46 -7.00 -19.94
N PRO A 124 -0.21 -6.84 -20.42
CA PRO A 124 0.10 -7.01 -21.84
C PRO A 124 -0.13 -8.46 -22.32
N ASP A 125 0.08 -9.44 -21.45
CA ASP A 125 -0.01 -10.86 -21.77
C ASP A 125 -1.47 -11.35 -21.88
N ALA A 126 -2.42 -10.62 -21.28
CA ALA A 126 -3.84 -10.96 -21.35
C ALA A 126 -4.40 -10.93 -22.78
N LYS A 127 -3.80 -10.11 -23.67
CA LYS A 127 -4.19 -10.04 -25.08
C LYS A 127 -3.69 -11.23 -25.89
N GLU A 128 -2.54 -11.81 -25.53
CA GLU A 128 -1.92 -12.90 -26.29
C GLU A 128 -2.72 -14.21 -26.17
N LEU A 129 -3.47 -14.39 -25.08
CA LEU A 129 -4.38 -15.52 -24.89
C LEU A 129 -5.60 -15.49 -25.82
N ILE A 130 -5.97 -14.32 -26.36
CA ILE A 130 -7.12 -14.17 -27.26
C ILE A 130 -6.72 -14.45 -28.71
N ASP A 131 -5.48 -14.16 -29.08
CA ASP A 131 -5.00 -14.25 -30.47
C ASP A 131 -4.45 -15.65 -30.81
N ASN A 132 -3.86 -16.36 -29.83
CA ASN A 132 -3.17 -17.64 -30.05
C ASN A 132 -4.05 -18.91 -29.96
N GLY A 133 -5.38 -18.80 -29.90
CA GLY A 133 -6.23 -19.99 -29.93
C GLY A 133 -7.72 -19.73 -30.05
N THR A 134 -8.27 -20.02 -31.23
CA THR A 134 -9.62 -20.61 -31.42
C THR A 134 -10.53 -20.59 -30.19
N GLY A 135 -11.16 -19.45 -29.97
CA GLY A 135 -12.08 -19.24 -28.87
C GLY A 135 -13.08 -18.17 -29.24
N VAL A 136 -13.93 -18.46 -30.23
CA VAL A 136 -15.24 -17.82 -30.32
C VAL A 136 -15.86 -17.97 -28.93
N VAL A 137 -15.91 -16.88 -28.17
CA VAL A 137 -16.80 -16.76 -27.02
C VAL A 137 -18.18 -16.85 -27.61
N THR A 138 -18.68 -18.08 -27.74
CA THR A 138 -20.07 -18.35 -28.00
C THR A 138 -20.77 -17.85 -26.74
N THR A 139 -21.19 -16.59 -26.76
CA THR A 139 -22.23 -16.11 -25.86
C THR A 139 -23.47 -16.91 -26.24
N THR A 140 -23.62 -18.10 -25.64
CA THR A 140 -24.89 -18.82 -25.62
C THR A 140 -25.82 -17.98 -24.79
N VAL A 141 -26.51 -17.04 -25.45
CA VAL A 141 -27.72 -16.45 -24.93
C VAL A 141 -28.73 -17.60 -24.93
N ALA A 142 -28.80 -18.31 -23.81
CA ALA A 142 -29.90 -19.24 -23.57
C ALA A 142 -31.17 -18.39 -23.49
N ALA A 143 -31.89 -18.36 -24.60
CA ALA A 143 -33.22 -17.81 -24.67
C ALA A 143 -34.16 -18.66 -23.77
N THR A 144 -34.83 -17.95 -22.87
CA THR A 144 -36.17 -18.25 -22.36
C THR A 144 -36.35 -19.59 -21.62
N GLY A 145 -36.21 -19.52 -20.29
CA GLY A 145 -36.76 -20.50 -19.36
C GLY A 145 -36.94 -19.86 -17.99
N ASP A 146 -38.16 -19.41 -17.71
CA ASP A 146 -38.74 -19.10 -16.40
C ASP A 146 -37.92 -18.22 -15.43
N ILE A 147 -38.15 -16.90 -15.53
CA ILE A 147 -37.84 -15.96 -14.45
C ILE A 147 -38.94 -16.11 -13.38
N PRO A 148 -38.68 -16.66 -12.19
CA PRO A 148 -39.63 -16.57 -11.09
C PRO A 148 -39.82 -15.10 -10.69
N PRO A 149 -41.03 -14.71 -10.24
CA PRO A 149 -41.30 -13.32 -9.86
C PRO A 149 -40.30 -12.85 -8.79
N PRO A 150 -39.91 -11.56 -8.81
CA PRO A 150 -38.97 -11.02 -7.85
C PRO A 150 -39.50 -11.22 -6.44
N VAL A 151 -38.74 -11.97 -5.62
CA VAL A 151 -38.96 -12.06 -4.19
C VAL A 151 -38.79 -10.63 -3.63
N PRO A 152 -39.77 -10.08 -2.88
CA PRO A 152 -39.61 -8.79 -2.23
C PRO A 152 -38.37 -8.82 -1.35
N ARG A 153 -37.39 -7.95 -1.63
CA ARG A 153 -36.25 -7.76 -0.73
C ARG A 153 -36.81 -7.29 0.61
N GLN A 154 -36.66 -8.09 1.65
CA GLN A 154 -36.74 -7.58 3.01
C GLN A 154 -35.67 -6.51 3.15
N GLN A 155 -36.14 -5.28 3.30
CA GLN A 155 -35.36 -4.11 3.63
C GLN A 155 -34.72 -4.41 4.99
N SER A 156 -33.44 -4.78 4.99
CA SER A 156 -32.67 -4.93 6.21
C SER A 156 -32.63 -3.57 6.89
N ASP A 157 -33.25 -3.50 8.06
CA ASP A 157 -33.19 -2.35 8.96
C ASP A 157 -31.73 -1.95 9.13
N VAL A 158 -31.37 -0.80 8.55
CA VAL A 158 -30.11 -0.11 8.85
C VAL A 158 -30.25 0.43 10.27
N PRO A 159 -29.46 -0.02 11.25
CA PRO A 159 -29.49 0.57 12.56
C PRO A 159 -29.01 2.01 12.46
N ASP A 160 -29.84 2.90 13.02
CA ASP A 160 -29.58 4.31 13.23
C ASP A 160 -28.19 4.50 13.91
N PRO A 161 -27.26 5.28 13.35
CA PRO A 161 -26.00 5.60 14.01
C PRO A 161 -26.24 6.71 15.05
N GLU A 162 -27.03 6.40 16.07
CA GLU A 162 -27.11 7.22 17.28
C GLU A 162 -26.73 6.34 18.48
N GLN A 163 -25.95 6.92 19.40
CA GLN A 163 -25.48 6.34 20.67
C GLN A 163 -24.15 5.57 20.61
N VAL A 164 -23.08 6.24 20.14
CA VAL A 164 -21.73 5.92 20.68
C VAL A 164 -21.66 6.48 22.10
N ASN A 165 -22.00 5.59 23.01
CA ASN A 165 -21.86 5.68 24.45
C ASN A 165 -20.45 6.19 24.82
N GLU A 166 -20.38 7.37 25.45
CA GLU A 166 -19.18 7.91 26.10
C GLU A 166 -18.81 7.08 27.33
N GLY A 167 -18.36 5.86 27.09
CA GLY A 167 -17.90 4.91 28.09
C GLY A 167 -16.45 5.12 28.46
N ARG A 168 -16.20 6.05 29.39
CA ARG A 168 -15.28 5.86 30.53
C ARG A 168 -13.98 5.09 30.21
N PHE A 169 -12.97 5.78 29.68
CA PHE A 169 -11.59 5.28 29.72
C PHE A 169 -11.04 5.40 31.16
N PRO A 170 -10.61 4.29 31.80
CA PRO A 170 -9.86 4.37 33.03
C PRO A 170 -8.46 4.92 32.73
N SER A 171 -8.09 6.01 33.39
CA SER A 171 -6.74 6.54 33.45
C SER A 171 -5.78 5.46 33.96
N LEU A 172 -5.09 4.77 33.05
CA LEU A 172 -3.92 3.97 33.39
C LEU A 172 -2.76 4.93 33.64
N ALA A 173 -2.58 5.27 34.91
CA ALA A 173 -1.39 5.91 35.42
C ALA A 173 -0.18 5.00 35.13
N LEU A 174 0.62 5.38 34.14
CA LEU A 174 1.89 4.75 33.82
C LEU A 174 2.89 5.12 34.94
N SER A 175 3.02 4.27 35.95
CA SER A 175 4.07 4.39 36.95
C SER A 175 5.41 4.01 36.31
N ILE A 176 6.14 5.01 35.81
CA ILE A 176 7.53 4.85 35.39
C ILE A 176 8.36 4.61 36.66
N SER A 177 8.70 3.35 36.93
CA SER A 177 9.67 3.01 37.97
C SER A 177 11.03 3.57 37.58
N LEU A 178 11.45 4.60 38.31
CA LEU A 178 12.74 5.32 38.20
C LEU A 178 13.99 4.46 38.53
N ALA A 179 13.90 3.13 38.51
CA ALA A 179 14.91 2.23 39.06
C ALA A 179 15.85 1.58 38.01
N THR A 180 15.61 1.77 36.70
CA THR A 180 16.37 1.07 35.64
C THR A 180 17.27 1.98 34.81
N VAL A 181 17.63 3.17 35.33
CA VAL A 181 18.54 4.13 34.66
C VAL A 181 19.97 4.10 35.23
N LEU A 182 20.24 3.36 36.31
CA LEU A 182 21.57 3.34 36.95
C LEU A 182 22.46 2.13 36.59
N MET A 183 22.01 1.18 35.78
CA MET A 183 22.80 -0.04 35.50
C MET A 183 23.49 -0.10 34.12
N THR A 184 23.25 0.86 33.22
CA THR A 184 23.92 0.89 31.89
C THR A 184 25.13 1.82 31.81
N ILE A 185 25.30 2.78 32.74
CA ILE A 185 26.47 3.67 32.74
C ILE A 185 27.75 2.94 33.22
N GLY A 186 27.64 1.90 34.04
CA GLY A 186 28.79 1.17 34.57
C GLY A 186 29.56 0.33 33.55
N LEU A 187 28.88 -0.22 32.54
CA LEU A 187 29.51 -1.12 31.55
C LEU A 187 30.34 -0.38 30.50
N PHE A 188 29.99 0.86 30.16
CA PHE A 188 30.75 1.66 29.19
C PHE A 188 32.07 2.20 29.75
N ALA A 189 32.15 2.43 31.07
CA ALA A 189 33.37 2.93 31.71
C ALA A 189 34.47 1.85 31.83
N TRP A 190 34.11 0.56 31.91
CA TRP A 190 35.08 -0.53 32.00
C TRP A 190 35.73 -0.83 30.63
N TRP A 191 34.96 -0.82 29.54
CA TRP A 191 35.47 -1.13 28.20
C TRP A 191 36.47 -0.10 27.67
N ARG A 192 36.37 1.16 28.06
CA ARG A 192 37.30 2.22 27.61
C ARG A 192 38.68 2.18 28.29
N ARG A 193 38.88 1.32 29.29
CA ARG A 193 40.15 1.20 30.04
C ARG A 193 41.00 0.01 29.60
N SER A 194 40.51 -0.80 28.64
CA SER A 194 41.19 -2.02 28.16
C SER A 194 41.72 -1.92 26.73
N GLN A 195 41.80 -0.71 26.16
CA GLN A 195 42.62 -0.39 24.99
C GLN A 195 43.67 0.64 25.39
#